data_AF-A0A0N4YX04-F1
#
_entry.id   AF-A0A0N4YX04-F1
#
_cell.length_a   1.000
_cell.length_b   1.000
_cell.length_c   1.000
_cell.angle_alpha   90.00
_cell.angle_beta   90.00
_cell.angle_gamma   90.00
#
_symmetry.space_group_name_H-M   'P 1'
#
loop_
_entity.id
_entity.type
_entity.pdbx_description
1 polymer ?
#
loop_
_entity_poly.entity_id
_entity_poly.type
_entity_poly.pdbx_seq_one_letter_code
_entity_poly.pdbx_strand_id
1 'polypeptide(L)'
;MIRSCDMRVMKNGLQDVIKMLEDTPLFEGEVESYIKVVDQSEAFETKLNIDVSVLSDLSKEFSDGTSLQLDKLMKKYNAMCKSAEPESSMSDVFDRLRSRQPEALESGGTGSGTNVEGGGDEMRVLEVVKSHRDPLGGGQIKDPVKSKHCGHVYDRTTLLEYIEGNRARKAMFYQCPYSLCTNKRNMNMNDMIDCPEFLNS
;
A
#
# COMPACT_ATOMS: atom_id res chain seq x y z
N MET A 1 -8.53 -3.19 -5.39
CA MET A 1 -8.20 -2.60 -6.72
C MET A 1 -6.70 -2.35 -6.74
N ILE A 2 -5.92 -3.34 -7.17
CA ILE A 2 -4.45 -3.22 -7.23
C ILE A 2 -4.15 -2.19 -8.33
N ARG A 3 -3.82 -0.97 -7.91
CA ARG A 3 -3.38 0.08 -8.83
C ARG A 3 -2.17 -0.47 -9.58
N SER A 4 -2.21 -0.39 -10.90
CA SER A 4 -1.14 -0.80 -11.82
C SER A 4 0.23 -0.41 -11.24
N CYS A 5 0.94 -1.39 -10.68
CA CYS A 5 2.29 -1.17 -10.19
C CYS A 5 3.16 -0.89 -11.42
N ASP A 6 3.61 0.35 -11.53
CA ASP A 6 4.58 0.77 -12.52
C ASP A 6 5.81 -0.13 -12.33
N MET A 7 6.04 -1.08 -13.24
CA MET A 7 7.16 -2.03 -13.19
C MET A 7 8.53 -1.34 -13.15
N ARG A 8 8.58 -0.01 -13.35
CA ARG A 8 9.73 0.86 -13.17
C ARG A 8 10.16 1.06 -11.70
N VAL A 9 9.37 0.60 -10.73
CA VAL A 9 9.58 0.83 -9.29
C VAL A 9 10.55 -0.15 -8.64
N MET A 10 10.82 -1.33 -9.24
CA MET A 10 11.71 -2.36 -8.67
C MET A 10 13.20 -2.14 -9.04
N LYS A 11 13.74 -0.94 -8.82
CA LYS A 11 15.14 -0.61 -9.14
C LYS A 11 16.14 -1.40 -8.30
N ASN A 12 15.77 -1.75 -7.07
CA ASN A 12 16.58 -2.51 -6.11
C ASN A 12 16.08 -3.96 -5.98
N GLY A 13 15.21 -4.42 -6.88
CA GLY A 13 14.75 -5.81 -6.96
C GLY A 13 14.01 -6.26 -5.69
N LEU A 14 14.50 -7.33 -5.07
CA LEU A 14 13.87 -7.97 -3.90
C LEU A 14 13.70 -7.01 -2.71
N GLN A 15 14.61 -6.06 -2.53
CA GLN A 15 14.49 -5.06 -1.46
C GLN A 15 13.25 -4.18 -1.63
N ASP A 16 12.92 -3.80 -2.87
CA ASP A 16 11.72 -3.01 -3.13
C ASP A 16 10.46 -3.85 -2.90
N VAL A 17 10.48 -5.16 -3.21
CA VAL A 17 9.38 -6.09 -2.93
C VAL A 17 9.15 -6.24 -1.43
N ILE A 18 10.22 -6.41 -0.64
CA ILE A 18 10.13 -6.50 0.82
C ILE A 18 9.55 -5.22 1.40
N LYS A 19 10.04 -4.05 0.96
CA LYS A 19 9.50 -2.76 1.38
C LYS A 19 8.01 -2.60 1.02
N MET A 20 7.62 -3.02 -0.18
CA MET A 20 6.22 -3.02 -0.58
C MET A 20 5.37 -3.92 0.33
N LEU A 21 5.87 -5.10 0.72
CA LEU A 21 5.18 -5.96 1.68
C LEU A 21 5.04 -5.29 3.04
N GLU A 22 6.10 -4.65 3.55
CA GLU A 22 6.06 -3.87 4.81
C GLU A 22 4.99 -2.78 4.76
N ASP A 23 4.91 -2.02 3.66
CA ASP A 23 3.97 -0.92 3.49
C ASP A 23 2.54 -1.37 3.13
N THR A 24 2.35 -2.65 2.77
CA THR A 24 1.04 -3.17 2.37
C THR A 24 0.15 -3.35 3.62
N PRO A 25 -1.05 -2.74 3.66
CA PRO A 25 -2.01 -2.98 4.72
C PRO A 25 -2.53 -4.42 4.65
N LEU A 26 -2.63 -5.07 5.80
CA LEU A 26 -3.06 -6.46 5.95
C LEU A 26 -4.51 -6.52 6.42
N PHE A 27 -5.38 -7.17 5.66
CA PHE A 27 -6.79 -7.36 6.01
C PHE A 27 -7.08 -8.84 6.24
N GLU A 28 -8.04 -9.16 7.11
CA GLU A 28 -8.38 -10.55 7.50
C GLU A 28 -8.65 -11.47 6.31
N GLY A 29 -9.26 -10.97 5.24
CA GLY A 29 -9.56 -11.75 4.04
C GLY A 29 -8.39 -11.97 3.08
N GLU A 30 -7.25 -11.30 3.28
CA GLU A 30 -6.10 -11.35 2.36
C GLU A 30 -4.81 -11.90 3.00
N VAL A 31 -4.88 -12.35 4.27
CA VAL A 31 -3.72 -12.86 5.02
C VAL A 31 -3.04 -14.03 4.31
N GLU A 32 -3.80 -15.01 3.81
CA GLU A 32 -3.23 -16.17 3.11
C GLU A 32 -2.48 -15.76 1.83
N SER A 33 -3.04 -14.81 1.07
CA SER A 33 -2.38 -14.28 -0.13
C SER A 33 -1.11 -13.53 0.23
N TYR A 34 -1.12 -12.76 1.32
CA TYR A 34 0.06 -12.04 1.78
C TYR A 34 1.17 -12.99 2.22
N ILE A 35 0.86 -13.97 3.07
CA ILE A 35 1.84 -14.95 3.56
C ILE A 35 2.47 -15.71 2.39
N LYS A 36 1.67 -16.08 1.39
CA LYS A 36 2.18 -16.71 0.17
C LYS A 36 3.23 -15.85 -0.55
N VAL A 37 3.05 -14.53 -0.61
CA VAL A 37 4.04 -13.63 -1.25
C VAL A 37 5.28 -13.47 -0.37
N VAL A 38 5.13 -13.47 0.95
CA VAL A 38 6.26 -13.48 1.90
C VAL A 38 7.11 -14.74 1.69
N ASP A 39 6.50 -15.93 1.68
CA ASP A 39 7.19 -17.21 1.49
C ASP A 39 7.90 -17.28 0.12
N GLN A 40 7.25 -16.76 -0.94
CA GLN A 40 7.87 -16.68 -2.25
C GLN A 40 9.08 -15.74 -2.26
N SER A 41 9.00 -14.61 -1.56
CA SER A 41 10.08 -13.64 -1.48
C SER A 41 11.29 -14.21 -0.73
N GLU A 42 11.05 -14.99 0.33
CA GLU A 42 12.09 -15.69 1.08
C GLU A 42 12.77 -16.80 0.27
N ALA A 43 11.99 -17.57 -0.49
CA ALA A 43 12.54 -18.56 -1.41
C ALA A 43 13.42 -17.91 -2.49
N PHE A 44 13.02 -16.74 -3.01
CA PHE A 44 13.83 -15.96 -3.94
C PHE A 44 15.11 -15.44 -3.29
N GLU A 45 15.08 -14.94 -2.06
CA GLU A 45 16.28 -14.51 -1.35
C GLU A 45 17.28 -15.65 -1.23
N THR A 46 16.83 -16.79 -0.70
CA THR A 46 17.66 -17.96 -0.47
C THR A 46 18.32 -18.40 -1.78
N LYS A 47 17.55 -18.41 -2.87
CA LYS A 47 18.07 -18.77 -4.19
C LYS A 47 19.10 -17.76 -4.71
N LEU A 48 18.87 -16.46 -4.54
CA LEU A 48 19.82 -15.42 -4.91
C LEU A 48 21.13 -15.52 -4.12
N ASN A 49 21.06 -15.79 -2.82
CA ASN A 49 22.25 -15.94 -1.97
C ASN A 49 23.07 -17.16 -2.40
N ILE A 50 22.42 -18.29 -2.68
CA ILE A 50 23.07 -19.48 -3.25
C ILE A 50 23.73 -19.12 -4.59
N ASP A 51 23.02 -18.42 -5.47
CA ASP A 51 23.53 -18.08 -6.80
C ASP A 51 24.74 -17.14 -6.71
N VAL A 52 24.70 -16.13 -5.85
CA VAL A 52 25.82 -15.21 -5.62
C VAL A 52 27.03 -15.97 -5.07
N SER A 53 26.83 -16.84 -4.09
CA SER A 53 27.90 -17.65 -3.49
C SER A 53 28.55 -18.57 -4.53
N VAL A 54 27.73 -19.36 -5.25
CA VAL A 54 28.20 -20.29 -6.29
C VAL A 54 28.89 -19.56 -7.44
N LEU A 55 28.34 -18.44 -7.92
CA LEU A 55 28.95 -17.66 -9.00
C LEU A 55 30.25 -16.99 -8.56
N SER A 56 30.33 -16.52 -7.32
CA SER A 56 31.57 -16.02 -6.73
C SER A 56 32.64 -17.11 -6.74
N ASP A 57 32.32 -18.32 -6.30
CA ASP A 57 33.29 -19.41 -6.25
C ASP A 57 33.69 -19.91 -7.64
N LEU A 58 32.75 -20.03 -8.57
CA LEU A 58 33.06 -20.31 -9.98
C LEU A 58 33.97 -19.24 -10.57
N SER A 59 33.73 -17.96 -10.28
CA SER A 59 34.56 -16.86 -10.80
C SER A 59 36.00 -16.93 -10.29
N LYS A 60 36.23 -17.37 -9.05
CA LYS A 60 37.58 -17.57 -8.49
C LYS A 60 38.30 -18.75 -9.13
N GLU A 61 37.57 -19.81 -9.45
CA GLU A 61 38.14 -21.02 -10.07
C GLU A 61 38.53 -20.80 -11.54
N PHE A 62 37.86 -19.90 -12.24
CA PHE A 62 38.15 -19.58 -13.63
C PHE A 62 38.97 -18.30 -13.73
N SER A 63 40.30 -18.47 -13.72
CA SER A 63 41.23 -17.39 -14.09
C SER A 63 41.19 -17.08 -15.60
N ASP A 64 41.60 -15.86 -15.95
CA ASP A 64 41.55 -15.28 -17.29
C ASP A 64 42.17 -16.22 -18.36
N GLY A 65 41.34 -16.63 -19.32
CA GLY A 65 41.77 -17.39 -20.50
C GLY A 65 41.22 -18.81 -20.63
N THR A 66 40.43 -19.29 -19.68
CA THR A 66 39.86 -20.65 -19.74
C THR A 66 38.62 -20.69 -20.65
N SER A 67 38.76 -21.19 -21.89
CA SER A 67 37.64 -21.47 -22.79
C SER A 67 36.80 -22.64 -22.28
N LEU A 68 35.71 -22.36 -21.56
CA LEU A 68 34.78 -23.37 -21.09
C LEU A 68 33.65 -23.59 -22.08
N GLN A 69 33.32 -24.86 -22.33
CA GLN A 69 32.06 -25.20 -22.96
C GLN A 69 30.92 -24.89 -21.99
N LEU A 70 29.94 -24.11 -22.45
CA LEU A 70 28.78 -23.66 -21.67
C LEU A 70 28.09 -24.80 -20.93
N ASP A 71 27.96 -25.98 -21.56
CA ASP A 71 27.33 -27.15 -20.95
C ASP A 71 28.08 -27.67 -19.71
N LYS A 72 29.41 -27.61 -19.72
CA LYS A 72 30.23 -28.03 -18.58
C LYS A 72 30.10 -27.03 -17.43
N LEU A 73 30.06 -25.73 -17.76
CA LEU A 73 29.86 -24.67 -16.79
C LEU A 73 28.47 -24.77 -16.13
N MET A 74 27.41 -24.95 -16.91
CA MET A 74 26.05 -25.14 -16.38
C MET A 74 25.93 -26.39 -15.51
N LYS A 75 26.54 -27.51 -15.91
CA LYS A 75 26.56 -28.73 -15.07
C LYS A 75 27.23 -28.49 -13.73
N LYS A 76 28.35 -27.75 -13.72
CA LYS A 76 29.09 -27.44 -12.50
C LYS A 76 28.32 -26.49 -11.59
N TYR A 77 27.78 -25.41 -12.14
CA TYR A 77 26.90 -24.47 -11.42
C TYR A 77 25.72 -25.20 -10.76
N ASN A 78 25.02 -26.06 -11.50
CA ASN A 78 23.90 -26.83 -10.95
C ASN A 78 24.32 -27.82 -9.86
N ALA A 79 25.51 -28.41 -9.95
CA ALA A 79 26.04 -29.29 -8.91
C ALA A 79 26.35 -28.51 -7.63
N MET A 80 27.00 -27.36 -7.76
CA MET A 80 27.35 -26.49 -6.64
C MET A 80 26.10 -25.89 -5.96
N CYS A 81 25.09 -25.49 -6.74
CA CYS A 81 23.81 -25.02 -6.18
C CYS A 81 23.11 -26.10 -5.33
N LYS A 82 23.29 -27.39 -5.64
CA LYS A 82 22.69 -28.49 -4.88
C LYS A 82 23.43 -28.79 -3.59
N SER A 83 24.71 -28.44 -3.50
CA SER A 83 25.54 -28.66 -2.32
C SER A 83 25.71 -27.41 -1.45
N ALA A 84 25.22 -26.26 -1.92
CA ALA A 84 25.28 -25.01 -1.17
C ALA A 84 24.24 -25.02 -0.04
N GLU A 85 24.67 -24.63 1.16
CA GLU A 85 23.78 -24.44 2.29
C GLU A 85 22.93 -23.17 2.09
N PRO A 86 21.63 -23.20 2.42
CA PRO A 86 20.79 -22.02 2.35
C PRO A 86 21.16 -21.05 3.48
N GLU A 87 21.83 -19.95 3.14
CA GLU A 87 21.97 -18.81 4.05
C GLU A 87 20.90 -17.76 3.72
N SER A 88 20.05 -17.47 4.71
CA SER A 88 19.06 -16.38 4.64
C SER A 88 19.61 -15.18 5.37
N SER A 89 19.92 -14.11 4.64
CA SER A 89 20.44 -12.86 5.22
C SER A 89 19.32 -12.00 5.80
N MET A 90 18.07 -12.21 5.39
CA MET A 90 16.91 -11.45 5.84
C MET A 90 15.87 -12.31 6.58
N SER A 91 16.27 -13.44 7.16
CA SER A 91 15.40 -14.32 7.95
C SER A 91 14.59 -13.53 8.98
N ASP A 92 15.24 -12.64 9.75
CA ASP A 92 14.58 -11.80 10.74
C ASP A 92 13.49 -10.89 10.13
N VAL A 93 13.69 -10.42 8.90
CA VAL A 93 12.71 -9.58 8.19
C VAL A 93 11.49 -10.40 7.81
N PHE A 94 11.68 -11.61 7.28
CA PHE A 94 10.58 -12.49 6.92
C PHE A 94 9.79 -12.97 8.15
N ASP A 95 10.46 -13.24 9.26
CA ASP A 95 9.81 -13.58 10.53
C ASP A 95 8.94 -12.42 11.05
N ARG A 96 9.43 -11.18 10.95
CA ARG A 96 8.60 -9.99 11.25
C ARG A 96 7.41 -9.89 10.32
N LEU A 97 7.59 -10.10 9.01
CA LEU A 97 6.52 -9.99 8.02
C LEU A 97 5.43 -11.04 8.27
N ARG A 98 5.78 -12.29 8.61
CA ARG A 98 4.80 -13.34 8.96
C ARG A 98 4.09 -13.06 10.28
N SER A 99 4.75 -12.39 11.22
CA SER A 99 4.18 -12.09 12.54
C SER A 99 3.20 -10.92 12.54
N ARG A 100 3.02 -10.22 11.40
CA ARG A 100 2.07 -9.10 11.31
C ARG A 100 0.65 -9.60 11.47
N GLN A 101 -0.10 -8.93 12.35
CA GLN A 101 -1.52 -9.18 12.52
C GLN A 101 -2.28 -8.37 11.47
N PRO A 102 -3.37 -8.92 10.90
CA PRO A 102 -4.28 -8.12 10.10
C PRO A 102 -4.79 -6.95 10.93
N GLU A 103 -4.78 -5.77 10.31
CA GLU A 103 -5.46 -4.63 10.87
C GLU A 103 -6.93 -5.01 10.93
N ALA A 104 -7.48 -5.04 12.14
CA ALA A 104 -8.93 -4.95 12.28
C ALA A 104 -9.33 -3.73 11.46
N LEU A 105 -10.36 -3.86 10.62
CA LEU A 105 -11.00 -2.70 10.04
C LEU A 105 -11.43 -1.82 11.22
N GLU A 106 -10.60 -0.85 11.57
CA GLU A 106 -10.94 0.19 12.52
C GLU A 106 -12.06 0.99 11.86
N SER A 107 -13.28 0.51 12.08
CA SER A 107 -14.32 1.40 12.57
C SER A 107 -13.74 2.05 13.82
N GLY A 108 -13.05 3.18 13.66
CA GLY A 108 -12.34 3.85 14.75
C GLY A 108 -13.24 3.95 15.98
N GLY A 109 -12.77 3.40 17.10
CA GLY A 109 -13.59 3.24 18.29
C GLY A 109 -12.79 2.75 19.49
N THR A 110 -12.07 3.67 20.13
CA THR A 110 -11.60 3.52 21.52
C THR A 110 -12.79 3.20 22.42
N GLY A 111 -12.74 2.10 23.18
CA GLY A 111 -13.77 1.84 24.20
C GLY A 111 -13.68 0.49 24.89
N SER A 112 -12.91 0.46 25.97
CA SER A 112 -12.84 -0.62 26.97
C SER A 112 -14.23 -1.09 27.43
N GLY A 113 -14.36 -2.42 27.58
CA GLY A 113 -15.64 -3.12 27.66
C GLY A 113 -16.48 -2.97 28.93
N THR A 114 -17.70 -3.52 28.84
CA THR A 114 -18.40 -4.23 29.92
C THR A 114 -19.51 -5.08 29.29
N ASN A 115 -19.59 -6.36 29.70
CA ASN A 115 -20.66 -7.28 29.33
C ASN A 115 -22.02 -6.78 29.84
N VAL A 116 -23.03 -6.72 28.97
CA VAL A 116 -24.44 -6.82 29.37
C VAL A 116 -25.22 -7.55 28.28
N GLU A 117 -25.74 -8.73 28.62
CA GLU A 117 -26.77 -9.45 27.86
C GLU A 117 -28.09 -8.66 27.89
N GLY A 118 -28.86 -8.69 26.78
CA GLY A 118 -30.27 -8.30 26.79
C GLY A 118 -30.76 -7.71 25.48
N GLY A 119 -31.68 -8.42 24.82
CA GLY A 119 -32.18 -8.09 23.49
C GLY A 119 -33.12 -6.87 23.39
N GLY A 120 -33.33 -6.44 22.15
CA GLY A 120 -34.25 -5.37 21.76
C GLY A 120 -33.63 -4.48 20.69
N ASP A 121 -34.06 -4.64 19.43
CA ASP A 121 -33.59 -3.90 18.26
C ASP A 121 -33.99 -2.41 18.35
N GLU A 122 -33.11 -1.59 18.95
CA GLU A 122 -33.16 -0.13 18.94
C GLU A 122 -31.85 0.38 18.34
N MET A 123 -31.93 0.89 17.10
CA MET A 123 -30.79 1.44 16.38
C MET A 123 -30.20 2.66 17.12
N ARG A 124 -29.16 2.43 17.93
CA ARG A 124 -28.38 3.50 18.56
C ARG A 124 -27.39 4.07 17.56
N VAL A 125 -27.46 5.38 17.33
CA VAL A 125 -26.43 6.12 16.62
C VAL A 125 -25.16 6.10 17.47
N LEU A 126 -24.16 5.34 17.04
CA LEU A 126 -22.80 5.41 17.59
C LEU A 126 -22.14 6.72 17.13
N GLU A 127 -21.26 7.24 17.97
CA GLU A 127 -20.56 8.52 17.84
C GLU A 127 -20.10 8.86 16.41
N VAL A 128 -20.39 10.08 15.94
CA VAL A 128 -20.02 10.54 14.60
C VAL A 128 -18.56 11.00 14.60
N VAL A 129 -17.63 10.08 14.32
CA VAL A 129 -16.22 10.42 14.13
C VAL A 129 -16.03 11.14 12.79
N LYS A 130 -15.72 12.44 12.82
CA LYS A 130 -15.42 13.23 11.62
C LYS A 130 -13.96 13.02 11.21
N SER A 131 -13.75 12.53 9.99
CA SER A 131 -12.42 12.49 9.40
C SER A 131 -11.98 13.88 8.95
N HIS A 132 -10.80 14.31 9.39
CA HIS A 132 -10.16 15.57 8.99
C HIS A 132 -9.32 15.44 7.71
N ARG A 133 -9.47 14.34 6.96
CA ARG A 133 -8.76 14.12 5.70
C ARG A 133 -9.57 14.64 4.51
N ASP A 134 -8.86 15.24 3.57
CA ASP A 134 -9.43 15.73 2.33
C ASP A 134 -9.84 14.56 1.41
N PRO A 135 -11.12 14.46 1.01
CA PRO A 135 -11.60 13.41 0.11
C PRO A 135 -11.01 13.49 -1.31
N LEU A 136 -10.36 14.59 -1.69
CA LEU A 136 -9.68 14.73 -2.99
C LEU A 136 -8.22 14.21 -2.97
N GLY A 137 -7.74 13.71 -1.83
CA GLY A 137 -6.40 13.13 -1.70
C GLY A 137 -5.32 14.09 -1.22
N GLY A 138 -5.68 15.31 -0.78
CA GLY A 138 -4.76 16.33 -0.25
C GLY A 138 -4.15 16.06 1.12
N GLY A 139 -4.43 14.92 1.74
CA GLY A 139 -3.98 14.63 3.10
C GLY A 139 -4.87 15.30 4.14
N GLN A 140 -4.28 16.01 5.11
CA GLN A 140 -5.02 16.67 6.19
C GLN A 140 -5.50 18.06 5.78
N ILE A 141 -6.78 18.36 6.02
CA ILE A 141 -7.38 19.66 5.67
C ILE A 141 -6.76 20.75 6.54
N LYS A 142 -6.29 21.84 5.91
CA LYS A 142 -5.69 23.01 6.59
C LYS A 142 -6.54 24.26 6.41
N ASP A 143 -7.15 24.44 5.23
CA ASP A 143 -8.05 25.56 4.93
C ASP A 143 -9.41 25.01 4.47
N PRO A 144 -10.33 24.72 5.43
CA PRO A 144 -11.58 24.03 5.15
C PRO A 144 -12.58 24.93 4.39
N VAL A 145 -13.02 24.43 3.24
CA VAL A 145 -14.11 25.01 2.45
C VAL A 145 -15.23 24.01 2.26
N LYS A 146 -16.47 24.47 2.42
CA LYS A 146 -17.68 23.65 2.35
C LYS A 146 -18.51 24.00 1.12
N SER A 147 -19.01 23.01 0.41
CA SER A 147 -19.92 23.25 -0.72
C SER A 147 -21.29 23.72 -0.25
N LYS A 148 -21.82 24.81 -0.84
CA LYS A 148 -23.19 25.31 -0.61
C LYS A 148 -24.27 24.30 -1.01
N HIS A 149 -23.95 23.35 -1.87
CA HIS A 149 -24.92 22.45 -2.49
C HIS A 149 -25.01 21.07 -1.84
N CYS A 150 -23.89 20.54 -1.33
CA CYS A 150 -23.86 19.22 -0.70
C CYS A 150 -23.33 19.21 0.75
N GLY A 151 -22.79 20.32 1.25
CA GLY A 151 -22.30 20.42 2.61
C GLY A 151 -20.99 19.66 2.89
N HIS A 152 -20.39 19.02 1.88
CA HIS A 152 -19.10 18.37 2.02
C HIS A 152 -17.96 19.37 2.11
N VAL A 153 -16.95 19.02 2.91
CA VAL A 153 -15.79 19.87 3.22
C VAL A 153 -14.55 19.34 2.49
N TYR A 154 -13.73 20.27 2.01
CA TYR A 154 -12.50 20.04 1.26
C TYR A 154 -11.41 20.98 1.76
N ASP A 155 -10.15 20.68 1.46
CA ASP A 155 -9.10 21.69 1.54
C ASP A 155 -9.18 22.62 0.32
N ARG A 156 -9.04 23.94 0.55
CA ARG A 156 -9.15 24.93 -0.52
C ARG A 156 -8.16 24.69 -1.65
N THR A 157 -6.92 24.34 -1.31
CA THR A 157 -5.81 24.25 -2.27
C THR A 157 -6.06 23.08 -3.22
N THR A 158 -6.36 21.91 -2.65
CA THR A 158 -6.59 20.69 -3.42
C THR A 158 -7.88 20.75 -4.23
N LEU A 159 -8.92 21.41 -3.71
CA LEU A 159 -10.14 21.66 -4.46
C LEU A 159 -9.90 22.54 -5.69
N LEU A 160 -9.09 23.59 -5.53
CA LEU A 160 -8.74 24.49 -6.62
C LEU A 160 -7.94 23.75 -7.70
N GLU A 161 -6.92 22.99 -7.31
CA GLU A 161 -6.14 22.13 -8.22
C GLU A 161 -7.02 21.11 -8.94
N TYR A 162 -7.97 20.49 -8.23
CA TYR A 162 -8.92 19.55 -8.81
C TYR A 162 -9.81 20.21 -9.87
N ILE A 163 -10.36 21.40 -9.59
CA ILE A 163 -11.22 22.13 -10.54
C ILE A 163 -10.42 22.57 -11.76
N GLU A 164 -9.24 23.16 -11.54
CA GLU A 164 -8.38 23.68 -12.61
C GLU A 164 -7.85 22.54 -13.50
N GLY A 165 -7.37 21.44 -12.90
CA GLY A 165 -6.89 20.28 -13.64
C GLY A 165 -7.97 19.61 -14.48
N ASN A 166 -9.23 19.61 -14.02
CA ASN A 166 -10.34 19.09 -14.82
C ASN A 166 -10.78 20.06 -15.93
N ARG A 167 -10.78 21.38 -15.69
CA ARG A 167 -11.04 22.39 -16.72
C ARG A 167 -9.98 22.37 -17.82
N ALA A 168 -8.69 22.28 -17.45
CA ALA A 168 -7.58 22.21 -18.39
C ALA A 168 -7.68 20.98 -19.31
N ARG A 169 -8.11 19.83 -18.76
CA ARG A 169 -8.34 18.60 -19.52
C ARG A 169 -9.69 18.55 -20.25
N LYS A 170 -10.51 19.61 -20.17
CA LYS A 170 -11.88 19.67 -20.70
C LYS A 170 -12.74 18.49 -20.24
N ALA A 171 -12.56 18.05 -19.00
CA ALA A 171 -13.34 16.97 -18.43
C ALA A 171 -14.82 17.40 -18.35
N MET A 172 -15.71 16.54 -18.85
CA MET A 172 -17.15 16.81 -18.85
C MET A 172 -17.74 16.80 -17.42
N PHE A 173 -17.17 15.98 -16.54
CA PHE A 173 -17.65 15.79 -15.16
C PHE A 173 -16.50 15.87 -14.15
N TYR A 174 -16.69 16.71 -13.12
CA TYR A 174 -15.80 16.86 -11.97
C TYR A 174 -16.64 17.26 -10.77
N GLN A 175 -17.46 16.30 -10.34
CA GLN A 175 -18.46 16.43 -9.30
C GLN A 175 -17.86 16.06 -7.93
N CYS A 176 -18.65 16.27 -6.88
CA CYS A 176 -18.29 15.84 -5.54
C CYS A 176 -17.94 14.33 -5.49
N PRO A 177 -16.78 13.93 -4.91
CA PRO A 177 -16.30 12.54 -4.90
C PRO A 177 -17.06 11.62 -3.94
N TYR A 178 -17.83 12.15 -2.99
CA TYR A 178 -18.63 11.32 -2.07
C TYR A 178 -19.66 10.49 -2.85
N SER A 179 -19.55 9.16 -2.75
CA SER A 179 -20.37 8.20 -3.52
C SER A 179 -21.88 8.39 -3.35
N LEU A 180 -22.30 8.78 -2.14
CA LEU A 180 -23.71 9.00 -1.78
C LEU A 180 -24.14 10.47 -1.94
N CYS A 181 -23.29 11.32 -2.52
CA CYS A 181 -23.65 12.71 -2.77
C CYS A 181 -24.74 12.79 -3.85
N THR A 182 -25.86 13.42 -3.50
CA THR A 182 -26.98 13.69 -4.39
C THR A 182 -26.69 14.83 -5.37
N ASN A 183 -25.73 15.71 -5.05
CA ASN A 183 -25.34 16.81 -5.92
C ASN A 183 -24.43 16.33 -7.07
N LYS A 184 -24.97 16.37 -8.29
CA LYS A 184 -24.26 16.02 -9.53
C LYS A 184 -23.78 17.26 -10.33
N ARG A 185 -23.72 18.44 -9.71
CA ARG A 185 -23.15 19.63 -10.36
C ARG A 185 -21.62 19.55 -10.36
N ASN A 186 -21.01 20.05 -11.43
CA ASN A 186 -19.56 20.22 -11.47
C ASN A 186 -19.12 21.23 -10.41
N MET A 187 -18.04 20.93 -9.71
CA MET A 187 -17.57 21.75 -8.59
C MET A 187 -17.03 23.10 -9.07
N ASN A 188 -17.29 24.15 -8.30
CA ASN A 188 -16.80 25.50 -8.59
C ASN A 188 -16.44 26.21 -7.28
N MET A 189 -15.34 26.95 -7.28
CA MET A 189 -14.89 27.70 -6.11
C MET A 189 -15.90 28.76 -5.66
N ASN A 190 -16.66 29.34 -6.60
CA ASN A 190 -17.71 30.32 -6.28
C ASN A 190 -18.86 29.72 -5.45
N ASP A 191 -19.02 28.39 -5.50
CA ASP A 191 -20.06 27.65 -4.79
C ASP A 191 -19.58 27.10 -3.44
N MET A 192 -18.38 27.52 -3.00
CA MET A 192 -17.79 27.15 -1.72
C MET A 192 -17.96 28.29 -0.70
N ILE A 193 -18.05 27.93 0.57
CA ILE A 193 -18.05 28.83 1.72
C ILE A 193 -16.96 28.43 2.70
N ASP A 194 -16.36 29.41 3.37
CA ASP A 194 -15.37 29.17 4.41
C ASP A 194 -16.03 28.42 5.58
N CYS A 195 -15.34 27.41 6.10
CA CYS A 195 -15.85 26.51 7.12
C CYS A 195 -14.80 26.26 8.22
N PRO A 196 -14.23 27.31 8.85
CA PRO A 196 -13.16 27.16 9.84
C PRO A 196 -13.57 26.34 11.07
N GLU A 197 -14.88 26.25 11.36
CA GLU A 197 -15.43 25.41 12.42
C GLU A 197 -15.10 23.93 12.27
N PHE A 198 -14.77 23.47 11.05
CA PHE A 198 -14.44 22.08 10.76
C PHE A 198 -13.20 21.60 11.51
N LEU A 199 -12.20 22.47 11.72
CA LEU A 199 -10.94 22.12 12.40
C LEU A 199 -11.06 22.08 13.92
N ASN A 200 -12.14 22.60 14.48
CA ASN A 200 -12.38 22.66 15.92
C ASN A 200 -13.34 21.56 16.40
N SER A 201 -13.70 20.60 15.53
CA SER A 201 -14.84 19.72 15.71
C SER A 201 -14.53 18.23 15.69
#